data_AF-A0A955C3P7-F1
#
_entry.id   AF-A0A955C3P7-F1
#
_cell.length_a   1.000
_cell.length_b   1.000
_cell.length_c   1.000
_cell.angle_alpha   90.00
_cell.angle_beta   90.00
_cell.angle_gamma   90.00
#
_symmetry.space_group_name_H-M   'P 1'
#
loop_
_entity.id
_entity.type
_entity.pdbx_description
1 polymer ?
#
loop_
_entity_poly.entity_id
_entity_poly.type
_entity_poly.pdbx_seq_one_letter_code
_entity_poly.pdbx_strand_id
1 'polypeptide(L)'
;MFSSEHFINRELSWLDFNARVLEEAENPSNPLLERVKFLAIFSSNLDEFFMVRVAGLREQAFGDMAPQDVPPDGVRPISQLQMIAQRTQQLVSAQARCWRESIQPALANEGISVVRPWQLRPTQMETLNTFFQERAFPVLTPMAIDPAHPTPRFHNRGLYLAVALERDSALGPAELFAVVQIPQVLPRFVPVGEGGAQEFVLLEDVIADRLPELFGGFQIKHWTTFRVTRDMDIDLLDEEGDDLLRLIEDRLRKRQRSEAVRLEIADGASDDLARMIIEEETLHVADEKSDESYGEVYWIDAPLDMTGLWDLVKIKGYENLRDKPFTPRRAKGVPSRKQNLFSAISSGDIMLHHPYDSFDTVVDFVKHAANDPDVLAIKQTLYRTSGNSPIVQALMEAAENGKQVTALV
;
A
#
# COMPACT_ATOMS: atom_id res chain seq x y z
N MET A 1 -34.81 -14.82 -16.40
CA MET A 1 -33.87 -13.72 -16.14
C MET A 1 -33.84 -13.55 -14.63
N PHE A 2 -32.68 -13.57 -13.99
CA PHE A 2 -32.59 -13.36 -12.54
C PHE A 2 -32.89 -11.88 -12.24
N SER A 3 -33.72 -11.59 -11.24
CA SER A 3 -33.94 -10.23 -10.72
C SER A 3 -32.73 -9.76 -9.92
N SER A 4 -32.58 -8.44 -9.77
CA SER A 4 -31.45 -7.80 -9.07
C SER A 4 -31.22 -8.32 -7.65
N GLU A 5 -32.29 -8.68 -6.94
CA GLU A 5 -32.26 -9.24 -5.59
C GLU A 5 -31.54 -10.61 -5.48
N HIS A 6 -31.28 -11.28 -6.61
CA HIS A 6 -30.52 -12.53 -6.65
C HIS A 6 -29.00 -12.31 -6.77
N PHE A 7 -28.54 -11.06 -6.92
CA PHE A 7 -27.13 -10.73 -7.07
C PHE A 7 -26.61 -10.02 -5.82
N ILE A 8 -25.36 -10.32 -5.47
CA ILE A 8 -24.62 -9.61 -4.43
C ILE A 8 -23.87 -8.46 -5.10
N ASN A 9 -23.85 -7.29 -4.47
CA ASN A 9 -23.01 -6.19 -4.93
C ASN A 9 -21.55 -6.62 -4.94
N ARG A 10 -20.91 -6.46 -6.10
CA ARG A 10 -19.53 -6.89 -6.34
C ARG A 10 -18.54 -6.25 -5.37
N GLU A 11 -18.71 -4.96 -5.11
CA GLU A 11 -17.75 -4.18 -4.33
C GLU A 11 -17.89 -4.47 -2.83
N LEU A 12 -19.12 -4.68 -2.35
CA LEU A 12 -19.34 -5.18 -0.98
C LEU A 12 -18.85 -6.62 -0.80
N SER A 13 -19.04 -7.47 -1.80
CA SER A 13 -18.47 -8.83 -1.80
C SER A 13 -16.94 -8.81 -1.71
N TRP A 14 -16.29 -7.85 -2.39
CA TRP A 14 -14.85 -7.64 -2.27
C TRP A 14 -14.45 -7.16 -0.86
N LEU A 15 -15.20 -6.22 -0.27
CA LEU A 15 -14.94 -5.77 1.10
C LEU A 15 -15.13 -6.90 2.12
N ASP A 16 -16.09 -7.80 1.91
CA ASP A 16 -16.28 -8.99 2.73
C ASP A 16 -15.16 -10.02 2.56
N PHE A 17 -14.59 -10.14 1.35
CA PHE A 17 -13.33 -10.87 1.17
C PHE A 17 -12.20 -10.26 2.00
N ASN A 18 -12.01 -8.94 1.94
CA ASN A 18 -10.95 -8.30 2.72
C ASN A 18 -11.25 -8.36 4.23
N ALA A 19 -12.52 -8.40 4.64
CA ALA A 19 -12.90 -8.68 6.02
C ALA A 19 -12.41 -10.07 6.48
N ARG A 20 -12.45 -11.10 5.61
CA ARG A 20 -11.83 -12.41 5.92
C ARG A 20 -10.32 -12.34 6.08
N VAL A 21 -9.64 -11.44 5.35
CA VAL A 21 -8.21 -11.19 5.56
C VAL A 21 -7.97 -10.57 6.94
N LEU A 22 -8.83 -9.66 7.39
CA LEU A 22 -8.75 -9.09 8.74
C LEU A 22 -9.03 -10.14 9.83
N GLU A 23 -9.98 -11.05 9.60
CA GLU A 23 -10.27 -12.16 10.53
C GLU A 23 -9.02 -13.03 10.81
N GLU A 24 -8.11 -13.20 9.83
CA GLU A 24 -6.84 -13.90 10.05
C GLU A 24 -5.87 -13.13 10.99
N ALA A 25 -5.95 -11.80 11.04
CA ALA A 25 -5.24 -10.99 12.03
C ALA A 25 -5.91 -11.05 13.41
N GLU A 26 -7.23 -11.19 13.46
CA GLU A 26 -8.02 -11.30 14.70
C GLU A 26 -7.92 -12.70 15.33
N ASN A 27 -7.65 -13.73 14.54
CA ASN A 27 -7.58 -15.12 15.00
C ASN A 27 -6.34 -15.37 15.89
N PRO A 28 -6.52 -15.63 17.21
CA PRO A 28 -5.40 -15.86 18.12
C PRO A 28 -4.71 -17.22 17.92
N SER A 29 -5.27 -18.11 17.09
CA SER A 29 -4.65 -19.39 16.73
C SER A 29 -3.49 -19.21 15.73
N ASN A 30 -3.45 -18.09 15.03
CA ASN A 30 -2.38 -17.76 14.10
C ASN A 30 -1.15 -17.23 14.86
N PRO A 31 0.08 -17.55 14.43
CA PRO A 31 1.28 -16.99 15.04
C PRO A 31 1.29 -15.46 15.00
N LEU A 32 1.85 -14.82 16.03
CA LEU A 32 1.67 -13.39 16.25
C LEU A 32 2.18 -12.51 15.08
N LEU A 33 3.34 -12.82 14.50
CA LEU A 33 3.85 -12.06 13.35
C LEU A 33 3.08 -12.35 12.06
N GLU A 34 2.37 -13.48 11.97
CA GLU A 34 1.44 -13.73 10.88
C GLU A 34 0.18 -12.86 11.01
N ARG A 35 -0.28 -12.63 12.25
CA ARG A 35 -1.39 -11.68 12.50
C ARG A 35 -1.00 -10.24 12.14
N VAL A 36 0.22 -9.82 12.48
CA VAL A 36 0.79 -8.52 12.04
C VAL A 36 0.85 -8.45 10.50
N LYS A 37 1.31 -9.54 9.85
CA LYS A 37 1.34 -9.66 8.40
C LYS A 37 -0.04 -9.48 7.77
N PHE A 38 -1.09 -10.08 8.35
CA PHE A 38 -2.45 -9.93 7.85
C PHE A 38 -3.00 -8.51 7.99
N LEU A 39 -2.65 -7.75 9.03
CA LEU A 39 -2.96 -6.31 9.08
C LEU A 39 -2.32 -5.54 7.92
N ALA A 40 -1.06 -5.85 7.59
CA ALA A 40 -0.36 -5.21 6.47
C ALA A 40 -0.98 -5.59 5.11
N ILE A 41 -1.36 -6.86 4.94
CA ILE A 41 -2.05 -7.35 3.73
C ILE A 41 -3.42 -6.69 3.58
N PHE A 42 -4.21 -6.63 4.66
CA PHE A 42 -5.51 -5.99 4.66
C PHE A 42 -5.43 -4.55 4.17
N SER A 43 -4.49 -3.75 4.70
CA SER A 43 -4.28 -2.37 4.27
C SER A 43 -3.82 -2.26 2.82
N SER A 44 -2.89 -3.12 2.39
CA SER A 44 -2.42 -3.12 0.99
C SER A 44 -3.54 -3.47 0.01
N ASN A 45 -4.38 -4.45 0.34
CA ASN A 45 -5.54 -4.79 -0.46
C ASN A 45 -6.53 -3.62 -0.53
N LEU A 46 -6.78 -2.98 0.61
CA LEU A 46 -7.71 -1.86 0.70
C LEU A 46 -7.20 -0.67 -0.11
N ASP A 47 -5.89 -0.38 -0.09
CA ASP A 47 -5.28 0.60 -0.99
C ASP A 47 -5.63 0.31 -2.45
N GLU A 48 -5.34 -0.90 -2.96
CA GLU A 48 -5.63 -1.29 -4.34
C GLU A 48 -7.12 -1.15 -4.69
N PHE A 49 -8.01 -1.53 -3.76
CA PHE A 49 -9.44 -1.36 -3.93
C PHE A 49 -9.84 0.10 -4.08
N PHE A 50 -9.31 1.01 -3.27
CA PHE A 50 -9.60 2.44 -3.41
C PHE A 50 -9.06 3.00 -4.73
N MET A 51 -7.81 2.67 -5.04
CA MET A 51 -7.11 3.19 -6.22
C MET A 51 -7.75 2.72 -7.54
N VAL A 52 -8.39 1.54 -7.57
CA VAL A 52 -8.98 0.98 -8.80
C VAL A 52 -10.51 0.99 -8.79
N ARG A 53 -11.13 0.41 -7.75
CA ARG A 53 -12.60 0.18 -7.71
C ARG A 53 -13.35 1.44 -7.32
N VAL A 54 -12.93 2.09 -6.23
CA VAL A 54 -13.60 3.31 -5.74
C VAL A 54 -13.39 4.46 -6.71
N ALA A 55 -12.17 4.61 -7.24
CA ALA A 55 -11.88 5.58 -8.30
C ALA A 55 -12.79 5.39 -9.53
N GLY A 56 -12.92 4.15 -10.03
CA GLY A 56 -13.80 3.86 -11.16
C GLY A 56 -15.29 4.12 -10.87
N LEU A 57 -15.76 3.84 -9.66
CA LEU A 57 -17.13 4.17 -9.24
C LEU A 57 -17.36 5.67 -9.12
N ARG A 58 -16.37 6.42 -8.64
CA ARG A 58 -16.41 7.89 -8.57
C ARG A 58 -16.47 8.49 -9.98
N GLU A 59 -15.67 8.01 -10.92
CA GLU A 59 -15.74 8.41 -12.33
C GLU A 59 -17.13 8.11 -12.94
N GLN A 60 -17.74 6.97 -12.62
CA GLN A 60 -19.11 6.66 -13.06
C GLN A 60 -20.19 7.54 -12.43
N ALA A 61 -19.98 8.02 -11.20
CA ALA A 61 -20.93 8.84 -10.48
C ALA A 61 -20.87 10.33 -10.86
N PHE A 62 -19.66 10.86 -11.11
CA PHE A 62 -19.42 12.30 -11.27
C PHE A 62 -18.69 12.68 -12.57
N GLY A 63 -18.21 11.71 -13.35
CA GLY A 63 -17.50 11.97 -14.59
C GLY A 63 -18.41 12.38 -15.74
N ASP A 64 -17.80 12.92 -16.80
CA ASP A 64 -18.51 13.42 -17.99
C ASP A 64 -18.99 12.30 -18.95
N MET A 65 -18.60 11.05 -18.68
CA MET A 65 -18.94 9.91 -19.54
C MET A 65 -20.34 9.37 -19.25
N ALA A 66 -21.02 8.91 -20.31
CA ALA A 66 -22.34 8.31 -20.19
C ALA A 66 -22.30 7.11 -19.22
N PRO A 67 -23.26 6.98 -18.29
CA PRO A 67 -23.29 5.87 -17.33
C PRO A 67 -23.24 4.54 -18.08
N GLN A 68 -22.37 3.63 -17.62
CA GLN A 68 -22.34 2.24 -18.08
C GLN A 68 -23.67 1.54 -17.74
N ASP A 69 -23.93 0.41 -18.40
CA ASP A 69 -25.10 -0.43 -18.13
C ASP A 69 -25.34 -0.59 -16.62
N VAL A 70 -26.60 -0.51 -16.21
CA VAL A 70 -26.98 -0.71 -14.80
C VAL A 70 -26.42 -2.07 -14.35
N PRO A 71 -25.63 -2.11 -13.25
CA PRO A 71 -25.03 -3.36 -12.80
C PRO A 71 -26.12 -4.40 -12.48
N PRO A 72 -25.79 -5.71 -12.53
CA PRO A 72 -26.79 -6.77 -12.36
C PRO A 72 -27.60 -6.72 -11.06
N ASP A 73 -27.02 -6.12 -10.01
CA ASP A 73 -27.64 -5.88 -8.70
C ASP A 73 -28.54 -4.64 -8.66
N GLY A 74 -28.58 -3.84 -9.72
CA GLY A 74 -29.42 -2.64 -9.85
C GLY A 74 -28.95 -1.43 -9.03
N VAL A 75 -27.79 -1.49 -8.37
CA VAL A 75 -27.35 -0.43 -7.44
C VAL A 75 -26.60 0.67 -8.17
N ARG A 76 -27.06 1.92 -8.04
CA ARG A 76 -26.43 3.10 -8.66
C ARG A 76 -25.03 3.36 -8.08
N PRO A 77 -24.08 3.89 -8.86
CA PRO A 77 -22.72 4.19 -8.40
C PRO A 77 -22.65 4.98 -7.10
N ILE A 78 -23.43 6.06 -6.96
CA ILE A 78 -23.44 6.87 -5.72
C ILE A 78 -23.89 6.06 -4.49
N SER A 79 -24.88 5.19 -4.65
CA SER A 79 -25.34 4.31 -3.59
C SER A 79 -24.29 3.25 -3.25
N GLN A 80 -23.52 2.77 -4.23
CA GLN A 80 -22.38 1.88 -3.96
C GLN A 80 -21.28 2.59 -3.17
N LEU A 81 -20.94 3.84 -3.53
CA LEU A 81 -19.94 4.65 -2.81
C LEU A 81 -20.36 4.86 -1.34
N GLN A 82 -21.64 5.12 -1.08
CA GLN A 82 -22.19 5.23 0.29
C GLN A 82 -22.03 3.93 1.08
N MET A 83 -22.41 2.79 0.49
CA MET A 83 -22.30 1.48 1.13
C MET A 83 -20.82 1.11 1.38
N ILE A 84 -19.93 1.42 0.43
CA ILE A 84 -18.49 1.23 0.55
C ILE A 84 -17.93 2.07 1.68
N ALA A 85 -18.29 3.36 1.77
CA ALA A 85 -17.82 4.25 2.82
C ALA A 85 -18.21 3.73 4.21
N GLN A 86 -19.48 3.35 4.39
CA GLN A 86 -19.98 2.79 5.63
C GLN A 86 -19.25 1.48 6.00
N ARG A 87 -19.12 0.54 5.05
CA ARG A 87 -18.47 -0.74 5.30
C ARG A 87 -16.98 -0.57 5.58
N THR A 88 -16.31 0.31 4.85
CA THR A 88 -14.88 0.61 5.06
C THR A 88 -14.65 1.19 6.44
N GLN A 89 -15.46 2.16 6.90
CA GLN A 89 -15.33 2.75 8.24
C GLN A 89 -15.41 1.67 9.33
N GLN A 90 -16.32 0.71 9.19
CA GLN A 90 -16.41 -0.43 10.11
C GLN A 90 -15.14 -1.27 10.11
N LEU A 91 -14.62 -1.60 8.93
CA LEU A 91 -13.44 -2.46 8.79
C LEU A 91 -12.15 -1.79 9.28
N VAL A 92 -11.92 -0.52 8.96
CA VAL A 92 -10.73 0.20 9.46
C VAL A 92 -10.80 0.44 10.97
N SER A 93 -12.00 0.63 11.53
CA SER A 93 -12.20 0.70 12.98
C SER A 93 -11.92 -0.65 13.65
N ALA A 94 -12.31 -1.76 13.03
CA ALA A 94 -11.99 -3.11 13.50
C ALA A 94 -10.48 -3.40 13.41
N GLN A 95 -9.83 -3.01 12.32
CA GLN A 95 -8.38 -3.11 12.15
C GLN A 95 -7.61 -2.35 13.24
N ALA A 96 -7.98 -1.09 13.48
CA ALA A 96 -7.39 -0.25 14.51
C ALA A 96 -7.54 -0.87 15.91
N ARG A 97 -8.74 -1.41 16.21
CA ARG A 97 -9.01 -2.12 17.46
C ARG A 97 -8.17 -3.39 17.60
N CYS A 98 -8.09 -4.22 16.55
CA CYS A 98 -7.28 -5.44 16.53
C CYS A 98 -5.80 -5.14 16.82
N TRP A 99 -5.28 -4.06 16.22
CA TRP A 99 -3.93 -3.56 16.52
C TRP A 99 -3.79 -3.16 17.99
N ARG A 100 -4.60 -2.21 18.48
CA ARG A 100 -4.45 -1.64 19.83
C ARG A 100 -4.73 -2.62 20.96
N GLU A 101 -5.80 -3.40 20.84
CA GLU A 101 -6.32 -4.22 21.94
C GLU A 101 -5.76 -5.64 21.95
N SER A 102 -5.22 -6.13 20.82
CA SER A 102 -4.77 -7.52 20.71
C SER A 102 -3.31 -7.64 20.29
N ILE A 103 -2.94 -7.10 19.12
CA ILE A 103 -1.61 -7.36 18.52
C ILE A 103 -0.52 -6.57 19.23
N GLN A 104 -0.69 -5.27 19.46
CA GLN A 104 0.32 -4.43 20.11
C GLN A 104 0.65 -4.91 21.54
N PRO A 105 -0.33 -5.24 22.41
CA PRO A 105 -0.03 -5.81 23.73
C PRO A 105 0.65 -7.18 23.65
N ALA A 106 0.25 -8.04 22.69
CA ALA A 106 0.87 -9.35 22.52
C ALA A 106 2.34 -9.23 22.04
N LEU A 107 2.64 -8.27 21.16
CA LEU A 107 4.02 -7.99 20.73
C LEU A 107 4.87 -7.53 21.91
N ALA A 108 4.33 -6.64 22.75
CA ALA A 108 5.04 -6.15 23.93
C ALA A 108 5.40 -7.28 24.91
N ASN A 109 4.52 -8.27 25.09
CA ASN A 109 4.78 -9.46 25.91
C ASN A 109 5.91 -10.35 25.35
N GLU A 110 6.11 -10.34 24.03
CA GLU A 110 7.22 -11.03 23.36
C GLU A 110 8.49 -10.17 23.27
N GLY A 111 8.50 -8.96 23.86
CA GLY A 111 9.67 -8.06 23.84
C GLY A 111 9.81 -7.21 22.57
N ILE A 112 8.74 -7.10 21.77
CA ILE A 112 8.65 -6.23 20.58
C ILE A 112 7.71 -5.07 20.90
N SER A 113 8.20 -3.83 20.94
CA SER A 113 7.38 -2.68 21.32
C SER A 113 7.51 -1.53 20.33
N VAL A 114 6.38 -0.90 20.02
CA VAL A 114 6.33 0.40 19.35
C VAL A 114 6.05 1.44 20.43
N VAL A 115 7.04 2.26 20.72
CA VAL A 115 7.05 3.25 21.81
C VAL A 115 7.05 4.65 21.25
N ARG A 116 6.68 5.62 22.09
CA ARG A 116 6.66 7.03 21.75
C ARG A 116 7.92 7.74 22.25
N PRO A 117 8.36 8.84 21.62
CA PRO A 117 9.59 9.56 22.01
C PRO A 117 9.66 9.92 23.49
N TRP A 118 8.55 10.34 24.10
CA TRP A 118 8.49 10.72 25.53
C TRP A 118 8.60 9.53 26.51
N GLN A 119 8.55 8.29 26.01
CA GLN A 119 8.73 7.08 26.81
C GLN A 119 10.19 6.61 26.83
N LEU A 120 11.06 7.22 26.01
CA LEU A 120 12.44 6.79 25.84
C LEU A 120 13.32 7.16 27.04
N ARG A 121 14.27 6.27 27.34
CA ARG A 121 15.38 6.56 28.25
C ARG A 121 16.38 7.53 27.60
N PRO A 122 17.20 8.25 28.37
CA PRO A 122 18.16 9.23 27.82
C PRO A 122 19.08 8.65 26.74
N THR A 123 19.59 7.43 26.91
CA THR A 123 20.46 6.76 25.94
C THR A 123 19.74 6.36 24.64
N GLN A 124 18.45 6.01 24.73
CA GLN A 124 17.60 5.74 23.58
C GLN A 124 17.27 7.04 22.84
N MET A 125 17.04 8.12 23.58
CA MET A 125 16.83 9.44 23.01
C MET A 125 18.08 9.95 22.27
N GLU A 126 19.28 9.70 22.79
CA GLU A 126 20.53 9.97 22.06
C GLU A 126 20.59 9.20 20.73
N THR A 127 20.23 7.92 20.73
CA THR A 127 20.16 7.11 19.50
C THR A 127 19.16 7.70 18.50
N LEU A 128 17.98 8.12 18.98
CA LEU A 128 16.96 8.76 18.16
C LEU A 128 17.44 10.10 17.59
N ASN A 129 18.14 10.90 18.39
CA ASN A 129 18.72 12.18 17.98
C ASN A 129 19.76 12.00 16.88
N THR A 130 20.69 11.05 17.04
CA THR A 130 21.69 10.73 16.02
C THR A 130 21.01 10.30 14.73
N PHE A 131 20.02 9.41 14.81
CA PHE A 131 19.25 8.98 13.64
C PHE A 131 18.59 10.18 12.94
N PHE A 132 17.94 11.07 13.70
CA PHE A 132 17.27 12.23 13.13
C PHE A 132 18.27 13.15 12.42
N GLN A 133 19.34 13.57 13.09
CA GLN A 133 20.31 14.53 12.54
C GLN A 133 21.09 13.98 11.34
N GLU A 134 21.52 12.72 11.40
CA GLU A 134 22.39 12.14 10.38
C GLU A 134 21.62 11.55 9.19
N ARG A 135 20.36 11.14 9.38
CA ARG A 135 19.60 10.40 8.36
C ARG A 135 18.27 11.03 7.99
N ALA A 136 17.46 11.44 8.96
CA ALA A 136 16.12 11.97 8.68
C ALA A 136 16.18 13.42 8.18
N PHE A 137 16.74 14.32 8.98
CA PHE A 137 16.79 15.76 8.70
C PHE A 137 17.30 16.10 7.28
N PRO A 138 18.39 15.49 6.76
CA PRO A 138 18.92 15.84 5.43
C PRO A 138 17.98 15.55 4.25
N VAL A 139 16.95 14.71 4.44
CA VAL A 139 16.01 14.32 3.38
C VAL A 139 14.61 14.90 3.59
N LEU A 140 14.39 15.66 4.66
CA LEU A 140 13.11 16.31 4.92
C LEU A 140 13.01 17.62 4.15
N THR A 141 11.87 17.82 3.49
CA THR A 141 11.51 19.09 2.85
C THR A 141 10.21 19.59 3.46
N PRO A 142 10.24 20.45 4.49
CA PRO A 142 9.06 21.11 5.00
C PRO A 142 8.48 22.07 3.96
N MET A 143 7.16 22.08 3.78
CA MET A 143 6.49 22.93 2.80
C MET A 143 5.39 23.73 3.49
N ALA A 144 5.50 25.06 3.47
CA ALA A 144 4.42 25.94 3.94
C ALA A 144 3.34 26.06 2.86
N ILE A 145 2.08 26.10 3.30
CA ILE A 145 0.89 26.27 2.47
C ILE A 145 0.33 27.66 2.78
N ASP A 146 0.33 28.52 1.77
CA ASP A 146 -0.26 29.85 1.85
C ASP A 146 -0.79 30.30 0.47
N PRO A 147 -1.60 31.37 0.35
CA PRO A 147 -2.14 31.81 -0.93
C PRO A 147 -1.09 32.16 -2.00
N ALA A 148 0.16 32.47 -1.61
CA ALA A 148 1.28 32.73 -2.51
C ALA A 148 2.09 31.47 -2.84
N HIS A 149 1.99 30.42 -2.02
CA HIS A 149 2.62 29.11 -2.18
C HIS A 149 1.55 28.00 -2.13
N PRO A 150 0.91 27.69 -3.27
CA PRO A 150 -0.14 26.68 -3.31
C PRO A 150 0.40 25.32 -2.91
N THR A 151 -0.47 24.49 -2.33
CA THR A 151 -0.09 23.20 -1.75
C THR A 151 0.59 22.30 -2.78
N PRO A 152 1.72 21.66 -2.43
CA PRO A 152 2.28 20.61 -3.26
C PRO A 152 1.27 19.47 -3.38
N ARG A 153 1.08 18.94 -4.57
CA ARG A 153 0.25 17.74 -4.75
C ARG A 153 0.79 16.60 -3.90
N PHE A 154 0.02 16.11 -2.93
CA PHE A 154 0.45 14.98 -2.10
C PHE A 154 0.63 13.71 -2.95
N HIS A 155 1.66 12.93 -2.69
CA HIS A 155 1.94 11.69 -3.39
C HIS A 155 0.91 10.61 -3.05
N ASN A 156 0.60 9.75 -4.02
CA ASN A 156 -0.30 8.61 -3.81
C ASN A 156 0.29 7.64 -2.76
N ARG A 157 -0.52 7.29 -1.75
CA ARG A 157 -0.13 6.52 -0.55
C ARG A 157 0.99 7.17 0.26
N GLY A 158 1.23 8.46 0.08
CA GLY A 158 2.18 9.22 0.87
C GLY A 158 1.64 9.46 2.28
N LEU A 159 2.52 9.30 3.27
CA LEU A 159 2.26 9.63 4.67
C LEU A 159 2.87 11.00 4.97
N TYR A 160 2.13 11.85 5.67
CA TYR A 160 2.48 13.24 5.91
C TYR A 160 2.15 13.66 7.33
N LEU A 161 2.88 14.66 7.82
CA LEU A 161 2.48 15.49 8.96
C LEU A 161 1.89 16.78 8.42
N ALA A 162 0.69 17.14 8.84
CA ALA A 162 0.14 18.50 8.70
C ALA A 162 0.35 19.25 10.01
N VAL A 163 0.75 20.52 9.91
CA VAL A 163 1.21 21.32 11.04
C VAL A 163 0.57 22.71 10.97
N ALA A 164 -0.08 23.12 12.05
CA ALA A 164 -0.53 24.49 12.24
C ALA A 164 0.56 25.28 12.98
N LEU A 165 1.00 26.36 12.35
CA LEU A 165 2.10 27.21 12.80
C LEU A 165 1.56 28.59 13.20
N GLU A 166 2.10 29.15 14.28
CA GLU A 166 1.90 30.54 14.66
C GLU A 166 3.20 31.32 14.50
N ARG A 167 3.14 32.50 13.89
CA ARG A 167 4.33 33.34 13.72
C ARG A 167 4.61 34.12 15.00
N ASP A 168 5.87 34.14 15.42
CA ASP A 168 6.31 34.94 16.59
C ASP A 168 6.28 36.47 16.35
N SER A 169 6.16 36.92 15.09
CA SER A 169 6.30 38.33 14.69
C SER A 169 4.98 38.98 14.24
N ALA A 170 4.81 40.29 14.48
CA ALA A 170 3.62 41.07 14.14
C ALA A 170 3.40 41.41 12.65
N LEU A 171 4.26 40.96 11.73
CA LEU A 171 4.14 41.20 10.28
C LEU A 171 3.95 39.89 9.53
N GLY A 172 2.81 39.75 8.84
CA GLY A 172 2.38 38.56 8.09
C GLY A 172 1.09 37.93 8.65
N PRO A 173 0.53 36.91 7.98
CA PRO A 173 -0.58 36.13 8.54
C PRO A 173 -0.14 35.47 9.85
N ALA A 174 -1.01 35.54 10.86
CA ALA A 174 -0.72 35.04 12.21
C ALA A 174 -0.62 33.50 12.24
N GLU A 175 -1.39 32.83 11.38
CA GLU A 175 -1.44 31.37 11.27
C GLU A 175 -1.04 30.92 9.87
N LEU A 176 -0.27 29.84 9.81
CA LEU A 176 0.19 29.20 8.59
C LEU A 176 -0.01 27.70 8.73
N PHE A 177 -0.27 27.05 7.60
CA PHE A 177 -0.24 25.60 7.52
C PHE A 177 1.05 25.15 6.88
N ALA A 178 1.59 24.03 7.34
CA ALA A 178 2.73 23.40 6.71
C ALA A 178 2.56 21.88 6.68
N VAL A 179 3.27 21.26 5.76
CA VAL A 179 3.28 19.82 5.57
C VAL A 179 4.72 19.31 5.54
N VAL A 180 4.92 18.13 6.11
CA VAL A 180 6.20 17.42 6.05
C VAL A 180 5.91 15.99 5.59
N GLN A 181 6.48 15.60 4.44
CA GLN A 181 6.36 14.24 3.95
C GLN A 181 7.22 13.28 4.78
N ILE A 182 6.67 12.14 5.15
CA ILE A 182 7.43 11.04 5.74
C ILE A 182 8.17 10.31 4.63
N PRO A 183 9.52 10.30 4.63
CA PRO A 183 10.30 9.79 3.51
C PRO A 183 10.31 8.26 3.47
N GLN A 184 9.86 7.67 2.36
CA GLN A 184 9.79 6.21 2.17
C GLN A 184 11.16 5.51 2.04
N VAL A 185 12.23 6.28 1.79
CA VAL A 185 13.61 5.75 1.69
C VAL A 185 14.17 5.35 3.06
N LEU A 186 13.59 5.85 4.15
CA LEU A 186 13.99 5.54 5.51
C LEU A 186 13.11 4.41 6.09
N PRO A 187 13.64 3.60 7.03
CA PRO A 187 12.81 2.64 7.75
C PRO A 187 11.74 3.38 8.53
N ARG A 188 10.49 2.92 8.44
CA ARG A 188 9.40 3.56 9.19
C ARG A 188 9.46 3.21 10.67
N PHE A 189 9.96 2.02 11.01
CA PHE A 189 10.18 1.58 12.38
C PHE A 189 11.64 1.83 12.75
N VAL A 190 11.91 2.94 13.43
CA VAL A 190 13.26 3.36 13.82
C VAL A 190 13.67 2.60 15.08
N PRO A 191 14.70 1.74 15.04
CA PRO A 191 15.10 0.95 16.19
C PRO A 191 15.77 1.82 17.26
N VAL A 192 15.30 1.68 18.50
CA VAL A 192 15.82 2.35 19.71
C VAL A 192 16.08 1.38 20.86
N GLY A 193 15.89 0.08 20.62
CA GLY A 193 16.09 -0.96 21.62
C GLY A 193 17.54 -1.10 22.07
N GLU A 194 17.73 -1.42 23.35
CA GLU A 194 19.03 -1.69 23.95
C GLU A 194 19.06 -3.10 24.56
N GLY A 195 20.26 -3.66 24.75
CA GLY A 195 20.42 -4.92 25.49
C GLY A 195 19.68 -6.13 24.87
N GLY A 196 19.33 -6.06 23.58
CA GLY A 196 18.58 -7.10 22.87
C GLY A 196 17.07 -6.88 22.78
N ALA A 197 16.51 -5.87 23.44
CA ALA A 197 15.09 -5.49 23.31
C ALA A 197 14.79 -4.99 21.88
N GLN A 198 13.61 -5.30 21.35
CA GLN A 198 13.15 -4.82 20.04
C GLN A 198 12.16 -3.67 20.24
N GLU A 199 12.69 -2.48 20.50
CA GLU A 199 11.88 -1.26 20.66
C GLU A 199 12.04 -0.37 19.44
N PHE A 200 10.93 0.17 18.96
CA PHE A 200 10.85 1.00 17.76
C PHE A 200 10.07 2.28 18.04
N VAL A 201 10.48 3.37 17.41
CA VAL A 201 9.68 4.60 17.29
C VAL A 201 9.25 4.75 15.83
N LEU A 202 8.00 5.15 15.59
CA LEU A 202 7.54 5.43 14.24
C LEU A 202 8.24 6.68 13.69
N LEU A 203 8.66 6.64 12.43
CA LEU A 203 9.37 7.75 11.80
C LEU A 203 8.57 9.05 11.83
N GLU A 204 7.24 8.97 11.65
CA GLU A 204 6.35 10.11 11.83
C GLU A 204 6.42 10.74 13.23
N ASP A 205 6.59 9.94 14.29
CA ASP A 205 6.75 10.45 15.64
C ASP A 205 8.13 11.07 15.87
N VAL A 206 9.18 10.49 15.26
CA VAL A 206 10.53 11.05 15.30
C VAL A 206 10.55 12.45 14.69
N ILE A 207 9.89 12.61 13.55
CA ILE A 207 9.81 13.89 12.84
C ILE A 207 8.90 14.86 13.61
N ALA A 208 7.77 14.38 14.14
CA ALA A 208 6.85 15.18 14.93
C ALA A 208 7.52 15.80 16.18
N ASP A 209 8.34 15.02 16.90
CA ASP A 209 9.10 15.47 18.08
C ASP A 209 10.19 16.50 17.72
N ARG A 210 10.51 16.67 16.43
CA ARG A 210 11.52 17.60 15.91
C ARG A 210 10.94 18.71 15.03
N LEU A 211 9.61 18.87 14.98
CA LEU A 211 8.96 19.97 14.27
C LEU A 211 9.50 21.36 14.66
N PRO A 212 9.82 21.66 15.95
CA PRO A 212 10.43 22.95 16.30
C PRO A 212 11.77 23.21 15.63
N GLU A 213 12.57 22.18 15.34
CA GLU A 213 13.85 22.31 14.61
C GLU A 213 13.63 22.55 13.11
N LEU A 214 12.54 22.01 12.55
CA LEU A 214 12.18 22.17 11.14
C LEU A 214 11.55 23.54 10.85
N PHE A 215 10.80 24.10 11.80
CA PHE A 215 10.05 25.35 11.64
C PHE A 215 10.58 26.46 12.54
N GLY A 216 11.87 26.76 12.42
CA GLY A 216 12.51 27.85 13.18
C GLY A 216 11.80 29.20 12.99
N GLY A 217 11.51 29.89 14.10
CA GLY A 217 10.81 31.18 14.11
C GLY A 217 9.28 31.10 14.09
N PHE A 218 8.73 29.90 14.26
CA PHE A 218 7.30 29.64 14.41
C PHE A 218 7.04 28.77 15.66
N GLN A 219 5.89 28.98 16.28
CA GLN A 219 5.37 28.09 17.32
C GLN A 219 4.46 27.04 16.70
N ILE A 220 4.62 25.79 17.11
CA ILE A 220 3.75 24.69 16.69
C ILE A 220 2.48 24.73 17.54
N LYS A 221 1.31 25.06 16.96
CA LYS A 221 0.03 25.01 17.69
C LYS A 221 -0.46 23.58 17.86
N HIS A 222 -0.52 22.84 16.76
CA HIS A 222 -0.94 21.45 16.71
C HIS A 222 -0.46 20.82 15.40
N TRP A 223 -0.36 19.49 15.39
CA TRP A 223 -0.01 18.73 14.20
C TRP A 223 -0.85 17.45 14.16
N THR A 224 -0.98 16.86 12.98
CA THR A 224 -1.61 15.54 12.79
C THR A 224 -0.92 14.77 11.68
N THR A 225 -1.02 13.44 11.74
CA THR A 225 -0.61 12.57 10.64
C THR A 225 -1.79 12.34 9.70
N PHE A 226 -1.55 12.40 8.40
CA PHE A 226 -2.55 12.05 7.40
C PHE A 226 -1.92 11.29 6.22
N ARG A 227 -2.76 10.59 5.48
CA ARG A 227 -2.38 9.80 4.31
C ARG A 227 -3.43 9.92 3.22
N VAL A 228 -2.97 10.16 2.00
CA VAL A 228 -3.85 10.28 0.83
C VAL A 228 -3.67 9.07 -0.08
N THR A 229 -4.78 8.45 -0.47
CA THR A 229 -4.81 7.47 -1.56
C THR A 229 -5.47 8.11 -2.76
N ARG A 230 -4.85 7.98 -3.93
CA ARG A 230 -5.34 8.53 -5.19
C ARG A 230 -5.70 7.41 -6.14
N ASP A 231 -6.55 7.73 -7.11
CA ASP A 231 -6.73 6.91 -8.31
C ASP A 231 -5.36 6.47 -8.87
N MET A 232 -5.33 5.28 -9.47
CA MET A 232 -4.13 4.79 -10.12
C MET A 232 -3.69 5.73 -11.24
N ASP A 233 -2.55 6.39 -11.03
CA ASP A 233 -1.68 6.77 -12.13
C ASP A 233 -1.37 5.47 -12.90
N ILE A 234 -1.85 5.36 -14.13
CA ILE A 234 -1.36 4.39 -15.11
C ILE A 234 0.04 4.86 -15.56
N ASP A 235 0.93 5.01 -14.59
CA ASP A 235 2.38 4.88 -14.69
C ASP A 235 2.77 3.46 -15.14
N LEU A 236 2.79 3.19 -16.45
CA LEU A 236 3.55 2.13 -17.15
C LEU A 236 2.90 0.73 -17.26
N LEU A 237 1.96 0.61 -18.20
CA LEU A 237 2.07 -0.44 -19.23
C LEU A 237 2.59 0.24 -20.50
N ASP A 238 3.60 -0.37 -21.11
CA ASP A 238 4.39 0.11 -22.25
C ASP A 238 3.58 0.75 -23.38
N GLU A 239 3.81 2.03 -23.68
CA GLU A 239 3.56 2.58 -25.03
C GLU A 239 4.69 3.54 -25.44
N GLU A 240 5.63 3.02 -26.24
CA GLU A 240 6.51 3.83 -27.09
C GLU A 240 5.73 4.30 -28.35
N GLY A 241 5.78 5.60 -28.66
CA GLY A 241 5.64 6.11 -30.03
C GLY A 241 4.48 7.07 -30.36
N ASP A 242 4.84 8.37 -30.43
CA ASP A 242 4.35 9.44 -31.32
C ASP A 242 2.85 9.83 -31.41
N ASP A 243 2.46 10.89 -30.70
CA ASP A 243 1.81 12.11 -31.25
C ASP A 243 1.74 13.20 -30.14
N LEU A 244 2.15 14.44 -30.41
CA LEU A 244 2.14 15.55 -29.41
C LEU A 244 0.70 15.89 -28.97
N LEU A 245 -0.28 15.71 -29.86
CA LEU A 245 -1.70 15.92 -29.55
C LEU A 245 -2.25 14.84 -28.61
N ARG A 246 -1.88 13.58 -28.80
CA ARG A 246 -2.19 12.50 -27.85
C ARG A 246 -1.50 12.71 -26.51
N LEU A 247 -0.27 13.21 -26.51
CA LEU A 247 0.46 13.58 -25.28
C LEU A 247 -0.25 14.70 -24.49
N ILE A 248 -0.93 15.63 -25.18
CA ILE A 248 -1.75 16.68 -24.56
C ILE A 248 -3.10 16.12 -24.07
N GLU A 249 -3.77 15.29 -24.88
CA GLU A 249 -5.02 14.61 -24.47
C GLU A 249 -4.78 13.66 -23.28
N ASP A 250 -3.66 12.94 -23.28
CA ASP A 250 -3.23 12.08 -22.18
C ASP A 250 -2.85 12.90 -20.94
N ARG A 251 -2.24 14.08 -21.09
CA ARG A 251 -2.01 14.99 -19.95
C ARG A 251 -3.31 15.54 -19.37
N LEU A 252 -4.32 15.80 -20.20
CA LEU A 252 -5.65 16.21 -19.74
C LEU A 252 -6.37 15.06 -19.04
N ARG A 253 -6.30 13.83 -19.57
CA ARG A 253 -6.82 12.61 -18.91
C ARG A 253 -6.06 12.24 -17.63
N LYS A 254 -4.73 12.45 -17.58
CA LYS A 254 -3.90 12.30 -16.36
C LYS A 254 -4.28 13.29 -15.25
N ARG A 255 -4.90 14.42 -15.59
CA ARG A 255 -5.42 15.37 -14.60
C ARG A 255 -6.67 14.84 -13.88
N GLN A 256 -7.51 14.08 -14.59
CA GLN A 256 -8.66 13.35 -14.01
C GLN A 256 -8.24 12.06 -13.26
N ARG A 257 -7.14 11.40 -13.64
CA ARG A 257 -6.68 10.08 -13.12
C ARG A 257 -5.80 10.08 -11.85
N SER A 258 -5.80 11.16 -11.07
CA SER A 258 -4.96 11.24 -9.87
C SER A 258 -5.61 12.14 -8.80
N GLU A 259 -6.94 12.14 -8.78
CA GLU A 259 -7.73 12.73 -7.69
C GLU A 259 -7.57 11.88 -6.42
N ALA A 260 -7.63 12.54 -5.27
CA ALA A 260 -7.68 11.85 -4.00
C ALA A 260 -9.03 11.15 -3.85
N VAL A 261 -9.02 9.85 -3.58
CA VAL A 261 -10.22 9.02 -3.42
C VAL A 261 -10.41 8.55 -1.98
N ARG A 262 -9.40 8.78 -1.13
CA ARG A 262 -9.43 8.47 0.30
C ARG A 262 -8.42 9.30 1.07
N LEU A 263 -8.87 9.86 2.19
CA LEU A 263 -8.04 10.45 3.23
C LEU A 263 -8.15 9.62 4.50
N GLU A 264 -7.01 9.17 4.99
CA GLU A 264 -6.88 8.62 6.34
C GLU A 264 -6.24 9.69 7.23
N ILE A 265 -6.85 9.98 8.37
CA ILE A 265 -6.35 10.98 9.32
C ILE A 265 -6.27 10.38 10.72
N ALA A 266 -5.22 10.71 11.45
CA ALA A 266 -5.05 10.25 12.82
C ALA A 266 -6.20 10.76 13.70
N ASP A 267 -6.75 9.90 14.54
CA ASP A 267 -7.77 10.31 15.50
C ASP A 267 -7.22 11.37 16.47
N GLY A 268 -8.06 12.33 16.84
CA GLY A 268 -7.65 13.51 17.61
C GLY A 268 -6.97 14.62 16.80
N ALA A 269 -6.96 14.55 15.46
CA ALA A 269 -6.58 15.67 14.62
C ALA A 269 -7.46 16.90 14.86
N SER A 270 -6.89 18.09 14.72
CA SER A 270 -7.65 19.34 14.74
C SER A 270 -8.58 19.44 13.54
N ASP A 271 -9.82 19.87 13.77
CA ASP A 271 -10.83 20.11 12.73
C ASP A 271 -10.32 21.09 11.65
N ASP A 272 -9.51 22.07 12.02
CA ASP A 272 -8.97 23.06 11.08
C ASP A 272 -7.96 22.43 10.12
N LEU A 273 -7.08 21.55 10.61
CA LEU A 273 -6.14 20.80 9.76
C LEU A 273 -6.88 19.82 8.86
N ALA A 274 -7.86 19.10 9.40
CA ALA A 274 -8.66 18.16 8.63
C ALA A 274 -9.41 18.88 7.51
N ARG A 275 -10.09 20.00 7.82
CA ARG A 275 -10.81 20.81 6.84
C ARG A 275 -9.88 21.33 5.75
N MET A 276 -8.70 21.85 6.11
CA MET A 276 -7.70 22.32 5.15
C MET A 276 -7.32 21.22 4.16
N ILE A 277 -7.00 20.00 4.63
CA ILE A 277 -6.62 18.88 3.75
C ILE A 277 -7.79 18.45 2.88
N ILE A 278 -9.01 18.38 3.44
CA ILE A 278 -10.23 18.00 2.72
C ILE A 278 -10.53 18.97 1.59
N GLU A 279 -10.44 20.28 1.85
CA GLU A 279 -10.69 21.34 0.87
C GLU A 279 -9.63 21.35 -0.24
N GLU A 280 -8.35 21.22 0.14
CA GLU A 280 -7.24 21.19 -0.81
C GLU A 280 -7.30 19.98 -1.75
N GLU A 281 -7.63 18.80 -1.20
CA GLU A 281 -7.72 17.56 -1.98
C GLU A 281 -9.11 17.33 -2.58
N THR A 282 -10.05 18.27 -2.41
CA THR A 282 -11.40 18.22 -2.98
C THR A 282 -12.15 16.91 -2.65
N LEU A 283 -12.01 16.45 -1.41
CA LEU A 283 -12.58 15.18 -0.96
C LEU A 283 -14.06 15.32 -0.62
N HIS A 284 -14.82 14.26 -0.90
CA HIS A 284 -16.23 14.19 -0.54
C HIS A 284 -16.38 13.92 0.96
N VAL A 285 -17.16 14.75 1.64
CA VAL A 285 -17.57 14.56 3.03
C VAL A 285 -19.06 14.24 3.03
N ALA A 286 -19.46 13.27 3.85
CA ALA A 286 -20.86 12.92 4.01
C ALA A 286 -21.65 14.12 4.58
N ASP A 287 -22.72 14.49 3.90
CA ASP A 287 -23.71 15.46 4.37
C ASP A 287 -24.97 14.69 4.77
N GLU A 288 -25.27 14.65 6.07
CA GLU A 288 -26.45 13.97 6.62
C GLU A 288 -27.78 14.49 6.05
N LYS A 289 -27.77 15.64 5.37
CA LYS A 289 -28.96 16.23 4.73
C LYS A 289 -29.09 15.89 3.24
N SER A 290 -28.11 15.21 2.65
CA SER A 290 -28.09 14.86 1.23
C SER A 290 -27.99 13.35 1.03
N ASP A 291 -29.03 12.78 0.41
CA ASP A 291 -29.09 11.36 0.02
C ASP A 291 -28.09 11.00 -1.10
N GLU A 292 -27.39 11.98 -1.67
CA GLU A 292 -26.38 11.81 -2.73
C GLU A 292 -24.96 12.11 -2.25
N SER A 293 -24.73 12.15 -0.94
CA SER A 293 -23.39 12.38 -0.36
C SER A 293 -22.78 11.08 0.20
N TYR A 294 -21.46 11.00 0.21
CA TYR A 294 -20.68 9.92 0.83
C TYR A 294 -19.39 10.52 1.41
N GLY A 295 -18.73 9.77 2.31
CA GLY A 295 -17.50 10.21 2.96
C GLY A 295 -16.27 9.49 2.42
N GLU A 296 -15.23 10.26 2.11
CA GLU A 296 -13.90 9.77 1.71
C GLU A 296 -12.85 9.93 2.83
N VAL A 297 -13.27 10.43 4.00
CA VAL A 297 -12.41 10.74 5.14
C VAL A 297 -12.61 9.70 6.24
N TYR A 298 -11.53 9.05 6.65
CA TYR A 298 -11.51 7.98 7.64
C TYR A 298 -10.61 8.36 8.82
N TRP A 299 -11.22 8.44 10.00
CA TRP A 299 -10.54 8.75 11.26
C TRP A 299 -10.04 7.47 11.91
N ILE A 300 -8.73 7.38 12.12
CA ILE A 300 -8.06 6.14 12.52
C ILE A 300 -7.31 6.37 13.84
N ASP A 301 -7.77 5.68 14.88
CA ASP A 301 -7.12 5.64 16.19
C ASP A 301 -5.99 4.58 16.23
N ALA A 302 -5.12 4.56 15.23
CA ALA A 302 -4.00 3.63 15.13
C ALA A 302 -2.96 4.21 14.14
N PRO A 303 -1.76 3.63 14.03
CA PRO A 303 -0.85 4.02 12.96
C PRO A 303 -1.54 3.84 11.59
N LEU A 304 -1.59 4.91 10.78
CA LEU A 304 -2.39 4.94 9.55
C LEU A 304 -1.97 3.86 8.55
N ASP A 305 -0.80 4.04 7.92
CA ASP A 305 -0.30 3.20 6.85
C ASP A 305 0.12 1.80 7.35
N MET A 306 -0.79 0.92 7.78
CA MET A 306 -0.38 -0.37 8.35
C MET A 306 0.36 -1.29 7.36
N THR A 307 0.50 -0.93 6.08
CA THR A 307 1.44 -1.59 5.16
C THR A 307 2.89 -1.53 5.68
N GLY A 308 3.27 -0.49 6.42
CA GLY A 308 4.58 -0.37 7.06
C GLY A 308 4.88 -1.49 8.08
N LEU A 309 3.88 -2.19 8.60
CA LEU A 309 4.08 -3.30 9.55
C LEU A 309 4.92 -4.45 8.98
N TRP A 310 5.13 -4.50 7.66
CA TRP A 310 6.10 -5.41 7.05
C TRP A 310 7.51 -5.27 7.62
N ASP A 311 7.90 -4.10 8.14
CA ASP A 311 9.18 -3.92 8.84
C ASP A 311 9.24 -4.77 10.11
N LEU A 312 8.14 -4.82 10.88
CA LEU A 312 8.02 -5.68 12.06
C LEU A 312 7.97 -7.17 11.68
N VAL A 313 7.28 -7.53 10.58
CA VAL A 313 7.20 -8.92 10.11
C VAL A 313 8.58 -9.49 9.76
N LYS A 314 9.55 -8.64 9.40
CA LYS A 314 10.90 -9.04 8.94
C LYS A 314 11.97 -9.09 10.04
N ILE A 315 11.64 -8.76 11.29
CA ILE A 315 12.62 -8.78 12.40
C ILE A 315 13.22 -10.18 12.62
N LYS A 316 14.50 -10.29 12.98
CA LYS A 316 15.15 -11.60 13.12
C LYS A 316 15.02 -12.14 14.55
N GLY A 317 15.04 -13.47 14.71
CA GLY A 317 15.09 -14.10 16.03
C GLY A 317 13.73 -14.34 16.69
N TYR A 318 12.64 -14.24 15.93
CA TYR A 318 11.25 -14.41 16.39
C TYR A 318 10.54 -15.49 15.58
N GLU A 319 11.26 -16.58 15.30
CA GLU A 319 10.83 -17.60 14.35
C GLU A 319 9.72 -18.47 14.94
N ASN A 320 9.60 -18.48 16.27
CA ASN A 320 8.48 -19.02 17.02
C ASN A 320 7.16 -18.24 16.82
N LEU A 321 7.23 -16.98 16.39
CA LEU A 321 6.06 -16.13 16.16
C LEU A 321 5.57 -16.16 14.70
N ARG A 322 6.14 -17.06 13.88
CA ARG A 322 5.84 -17.20 12.45
C ARG A 322 5.34 -18.59 12.11
N ASP A 323 4.74 -18.70 10.94
CA ASP A 323 4.51 -19.99 10.31
C ASP A 323 5.84 -20.70 10.08
N LYS A 324 5.81 -22.03 10.21
CA LYS A 324 6.97 -22.85 9.85
C LYS A 324 7.27 -22.66 8.37
N PRO A 325 8.53 -22.37 7.99
CA PRO A 325 8.89 -22.26 6.59
C PRO A 325 8.44 -23.49 5.80
N PHE A 326 7.70 -23.26 4.74
CA PHE A 326 7.28 -24.32 3.83
C PHE A 326 8.28 -24.43 2.68
N THR A 327 8.93 -25.58 2.57
CA THR A 327 9.80 -25.88 1.42
C THR A 327 9.00 -26.64 0.37
N PRO A 328 8.77 -26.08 -0.83
CA PRO A 328 8.09 -26.77 -1.90
C PRO A 328 8.81 -28.07 -2.26
N ARG A 329 8.03 -29.13 -2.46
CA ARG A 329 8.58 -30.43 -2.89
C ARG A 329 8.82 -30.44 -4.40
N ARG A 330 9.56 -31.43 -4.87
CA ARG A 330 9.55 -31.77 -6.29
C ARG A 330 8.34 -32.65 -6.60
N ALA A 331 7.58 -32.31 -7.64
CA ALA A 331 6.42 -33.11 -8.03
C ALA A 331 6.85 -34.53 -8.46
N LYS A 332 5.97 -35.51 -8.21
CA LYS A 332 6.19 -36.90 -8.66
C LYS A 332 6.18 -36.94 -10.19
N GLY A 333 7.09 -37.74 -10.77
CA GLY A 333 7.23 -37.83 -12.24
C GLY A 333 8.15 -36.77 -12.86
N VAL A 334 8.57 -35.75 -12.09
CA VAL A 334 9.58 -34.79 -12.55
C VAL A 334 10.97 -35.41 -12.34
N PRO A 335 11.76 -35.62 -13.41
CA PRO A 335 13.07 -36.22 -13.30
C PRO A 335 14.06 -35.28 -12.58
N SER A 336 15.22 -35.82 -12.18
CA SER A 336 16.26 -35.01 -11.56
C SER A 336 16.76 -33.90 -12.52
N ARG A 337 17.38 -32.83 -12.02
CA ARG A 337 17.86 -31.69 -12.83
C ARG A 337 18.78 -32.05 -14.00
N LYS A 338 19.33 -33.27 -14.03
CA LYS A 338 20.26 -33.77 -15.06
C LYS A 338 19.58 -34.63 -16.13
N GLN A 339 18.28 -34.88 -16.01
CA GLN A 339 17.53 -35.77 -16.89
C GLN A 339 16.53 -34.96 -17.71
N ASN A 340 16.30 -35.40 -18.95
CA ASN A 340 15.53 -34.66 -19.93
C ASN A 340 14.03 -34.59 -19.54
N LEU A 341 13.55 -33.40 -19.18
CA LEU A 341 12.13 -33.14 -18.87
C LEU A 341 11.20 -33.47 -20.06
N PHE A 342 11.63 -33.29 -21.31
CA PHE A 342 10.85 -33.64 -22.50
C PHE A 342 10.52 -35.13 -22.55
N SER A 343 11.45 -35.99 -22.12
CA SER A 343 11.22 -37.45 -22.09
C SER A 343 10.16 -37.85 -21.06
N ALA A 344 10.16 -37.17 -19.90
CA ALA A 344 9.16 -37.40 -18.87
C ALA A 344 7.77 -36.92 -19.32
N ILE A 345 7.69 -35.73 -19.92
CA ILE A 345 6.45 -35.18 -20.49
C ILE A 345 5.92 -36.06 -21.63
N SER A 346 6.80 -36.57 -22.50
CA SER A 346 6.44 -37.50 -23.58
C SER A 346 5.89 -38.83 -23.06
N SER A 347 6.31 -39.25 -21.87
CA SER A 347 5.85 -40.49 -21.23
C SER A 347 4.49 -40.33 -20.53
N GLY A 348 4.07 -39.10 -20.23
CA GLY A 348 2.77 -38.79 -19.63
C GLY A 348 2.70 -37.36 -19.08
N ASP A 349 1.47 -36.85 -18.96
CA ASP A 349 1.22 -35.49 -18.47
C ASP A 349 1.75 -35.29 -17.03
N ILE A 350 2.36 -34.12 -16.79
CA ILE A 350 2.87 -33.71 -15.48
C ILE A 350 2.03 -32.53 -14.97
N MET A 351 1.36 -32.73 -13.83
CA MET A 351 0.63 -31.67 -13.13
C MET A 351 1.47 -31.14 -11.96
N LEU A 352 1.65 -29.82 -11.89
CA LEU A 352 2.28 -29.13 -10.77
C LEU A 352 1.21 -28.38 -9.97
N HIS A 353 1.24 -28.50 -8.65
CA HIS A 353 0.34 -27.79 -7.74
C HIS A 353 1.12 -26.80 -6.87
N HIS A 354 1.16 -25.54 -7.27
CA HIS A 354 1.80 -24.47 -6.50
C HIS A 354 0.91 -24.00 -5.35
N PRO A 355 1.48 -23.59 -4.19
CA PRO A 355 2.92 -23.48 -3.90
C PRO A 355 3.56 -24.79 -3.42
N TYR A 356 2.83 -25.91 -3.39
CA TYR A 356 3.31 -27.18 -2.82
C TYR A 356 4.44 -27.81 -3.62
N ASP A 357 4.34 -27.77 -4.96
CA ASP A 357 5.38 -28.21 -5.86
C ASP A 357 6.24 -27.01 -6.31
N SER A 358 7.56 -27.23 -6.46
CA SER A 358 8.50 -26.16 -6.78
C SER A 358 8.31 -25.60 -8.20
N PHE A 359 8.25 -24.27 -8.30
CA PHE A 359 8.24 -23.54 -9.57
C PHE A 359 9.57 -23.67 -10.34
N ASP A 360 10.66 -24.09 -9.68
CA ASP A 360 11.94 -24.39 -10.33
C ASP A 360 11.78 -25.39 -11.48
N THR A 361 10.78 -26.26 -11.43
CA THR A 361 10.50 -27.22 -12.52
C THR A 361 10.18 -26.49 -13.83
N VAL A 362 9.41 -25.40 -13.77
CA VAL A 362 9.04 -24.59 -14.95
C VAL A 362 10.27 -23.81 -15.44
N VAL A 363 11.05 -23.24 -14.51
CA VAL A 363 12.30 -22.54 -14.85
C VAL A 363 13.29 -23.49 -15.52
N ASP A 364 13.50 -24.67 -14.94
CA ASP A 364 14.37 -25.71 -15.49
C ASP A 364 13.88 -26.16 -16.86
N PHE A 365 12.57 -26.31 -17.08
CA PHE A 365 12.00 -26.68 -18.39
C PHE A 365 12.35 -25.66 -19.49
N VAL A 366 12.15 -24.36 -19.23
CA VAL A 366 12.51 -23.31 -20.20
C VAL A 366 14.02 -23.26 -20.43
N LYS A 367 14.84 -23.44 -19.38
CA LYS A 367 16.31 -23.50 -19.52
C LYS A 367 16.80 -24.70 -20.33
N HIS A 368 16.18 -25.87 -20.17
CA HIS A 368 16.49 -27.03 -21.01
C HIS A 368 16.07 -26.74 -22.45
N ALA A 369 14.88 -26.19 -22.67
CA ALA A 369 14.40 -25.82 -24.00
C ALA A 369 15.31 -24.80 -24.70
N ALA A 370 15.92 -23.88 -23.95
CA ALA A 370 16.85 -22.90 -24.49
C ALA A 370 18.14 -23.52 -25.05
N ASN A 371 18.61 -24.62 -24.45
CA ASN A 371 19.89 -25.25 -24.75
C ASN A 371 19.78 -26.52 -25.60
N ASP A 372 18.61 -27.15 -25.68
CA ASP A 372 18.38 -28.37 -26.44
C ASP A 372 18.50 -28.09 -27.96
N PRO A 373 19.36 -28.81 -28.71
CA PRO A 373 19.50 -28.62 -30.15
C PRO A 373 18.25 -29.04 -30.95
N ASP A 374 17.39 -29.89 -30.39
CA ASP A 374 16.18 -30.38 -31.06
C ASP A 374 14.99 -29.42 -30.91
N VAL A 375 15.11 -28.37 -30.11
CA VAL A 375 14.07 -27.34 -29.93
C VAL A 375 14.19 -26.26 -30.99
N LEU A 376 13.15 -26.12 -31.82
CA LEU A 376 13.10 -25.15 -32.91
C LEU A 376 12.56 -23.78 -32.48
N ALA A 377 11.58 -23.76 -31.58
CA ALA A 377 10.86 -22.54 -31.21
C ALA A 377 10.32 -22.61 -29.78
N ILE A 378 10.20 -21.44 -29.13
CA ILE A 378 9.58 -21.26 -27.82
C ILE A 378 8.56 -20.12 -27.92
N LYS A 379 7.31 -20.39 -27.51
CA LYS A 379 6.25 -19.38 -27.45
C LYS A 379 5.70 -19.28 -26.04
N GLN A 380 5.66 -18.09 -25.47
CA GLN A 380 5.27 -17.89 -24.07
C GLN A 380 4.53 -16.57 -23.85
N THR A 381 3.53 -16.58 -22.97
CA THR A 381 2.84 -15.38 -22.48
C THR A 381 3.48 -14.89 -21.18
N LEU A 382 3.72 -13.58 -21.04
CA LEU A 382 4.42 -12.94 -19.92
C LEU A 382 3.60 -11.75 -19.38
N TYR A 383 2.73 -11.98 -18.39
CA TYR A 383 1.85 -10.91 -17.89
C TYR A 383 2.52 -9.91 -16.93
N ARG A 384 3.08 -10.41 -15.82
CA ARG A 384 3.82 -9.61 -14.82
C ARG A 384 5.15 -10.28 -14.53
N THR A 385 6.24 -9.69 -15.01
CA THR A 385 7.59 -10.20 -14.81
C THR A 385 8.36 -9.32 -13.83
N SER A 386 9.19 -9.93 -13.00
CA SER A 386 10.16 -9.20 -12.17
C SER A 386 11.39 -8.84 -13.02
N GLY A 387 12.04 -7.72 -12.73
CA GLY A 387 13.24 -7.27 -13.46
C GLY A 387 14.38 -8.31 -13.56
N ASN A 388 14.47 -9.26 -12.61
CA ASN A 388 15.43 -10.37 -12.62
C ASN A 388 14.76 -11.74 -12.83
N SER A 389 13.82 -11.86 -13.79
CA SER A 389 13.12 -13.12 -14.05
C SER A 389 14.04 -14.17 -14.70
N PRO A 390 14.26 -15.36 -14.08
CA PRO A 390 15.04 -16.44 -14.68
C PRO A 390 14.43 -17.00 -15.98
N ILE A 391 13.12 -16.83 -16.16
CA ILE A 391 12.42 -17.21 -17.39
C ILE A 391 12.81 -16.28 -18.54
N VAL A 392 12.82 -14.97 -18.31
CA VAL A 392 13.20 -13.99 -19.33
C VAL A 392 14.65 -14.22 -19.77
N GLN A 393 15.56 -14.46 -18.82
CA GLN A 393 16.96 -14.80 -19.12
C GLN A 393 17.07 -16.07 -19.99
N ALA A 394 16.34 -17.14 -19.65
CA ALA A 394 16.35 -18.38 -20.43
C ALA A 394 15.76 -18.20 -21.85
N LEU A 395 14.74 -17.35 -22.01
CA LEU A 395 14.17 -17.01 -23.32
C LEU A 395 15.17 -16.21 -24.17
N MET A 396 15.95 -15.30 -23.56
CA MET A 396 17.04 -14.60 -24.25
C MET A 396 18.12 -15.57 -24.73
N GLU A 397 18.59 -16.47 -23.85
CA GLU A 397 19.56 -17.51 -24.20
C GLU A 397 19.07 -18.41 -25.35
N ALA A 398 17.77 -18.75 -25.36
CA ALA A 398 17.18 -19.54 -26.44
C ALA A 398 17.28 -18.82 -27.80
N ALA A 399 17.00 -17.51 -27.82
CA ALA A 399 17.08 -16.70 -29.03
C ALA A 399 18.54 -16.57 -29.52
N GLU A 400 19.50 -16.38 -28.61
CA GLU A 400 20.93 -16.36 -28.91
C GLU A 400 21.42 -17.71 -29.49
N ASN A 401 20.86 -18.82 -29.00
CA ASN A 401 21.10 -20.17 -29.54
C ASN A 401 20.37 -20.44 -30.87
N GLY A 402 19.79 -19.42 -31.52
CA GLY A 402 19.19 -19.51 -32.85
C GLY A 402 17.77 -20.07 -32.89
N LYS A 403 17.10 -20.18 -31.74
CA LYS A 403 15.70 -20.67 -31.66
C LYS A 403 14.72 -19.54 -31.95
N GLN A 404 13.58 -19.86 -32.56
CA GLN A 404 12.52 -18.88 -32.77
C GLN A 404 11.76 -18.63 -31.46
N VAL A 405 12.01 -17.49 -30.81
CA VAL A 405 11.34 -17.12 -29.56
C VAL A 405 10.24 -16.10 -29.82
N THR A 406 9.04 -16.32 -29.26
CA THR A 406 7.93 -15.36 -29.28
C THR A 406 7.39 -15.19 -27.88
N ALA A 407 7.48 -13.97 -27.34
CA ALA A 407 6.88 -13.61 -26.07
C ALA A 407 5.69 -12.68 -26.33
N LEU A 408 4.50 -13.04 -25.85
CA LEU A 408 3.36 -12.12 -25.76
C LEU A 408 3.37 -11.51 -24.37
N VAL A 409 3.66 -10.22 -24.28
CA VAL A 409 3.67 -9.46 -23.02
C VAL A 409 2.27 -8.89 -22.80
#